data_AF-A0A2S2G7H3-F1
#
_entry.id   AF-A0A2S2G7H3-F1
#
_cell.length_a   1.000
_cell.length_b   1.000
_cell.length_c   1.000
_cell.angle_alpha   90.00
_cell.angle_beta   90.00
_cell.angle_gamma   90.00
#
_symmetry.space_group_name_H-M   'P 1'
#
loop_
_entity.id
_entity.type
_entity.pdbx_description
1 polymer ?
#
loop_
_entity_poly.entity_id
_entity_poly.type
_entity_poly.pdbx_seq_one_letter_code
_entity_poly.pdbx_strand_id
1 'polypeptide(L)' 'MHDVYNGMAATELRGVVWQKSSHSNSQGSCVEFAKLPGGDVAMRNSRHPDGPALVYTPAEIEALLLGAKSGEFDHLAAGG' A
#
# COMPACT_ATOMS: atom_id res chain seq x y z
N MET A 1 -18.29 -1.63 -13.91
CA MET A 1 -17.35 -1.88 -12.81
C MET A 1 -16.06 -2.24 -13.51
N HIS A 2 -15.07 -1.35 -13.54
CA HIS A 2 -13.80 -1.72 -14.17
C HIS A 2 -13.17 -2.79 -13.31
N ASP A 3 -12.69 -3.86 -13.95
CA ASP A 3 -11.90 -4.87 -13.26
C ASP A 3 -10.71 -4.17 -12.58
N VAL A 4 -10.43 -4.58 -11.35
CA VAL A 4 -9.27 -4.08 -10.62
C VAL A 4 -8.02 -4.57 -11.33
N TYR A 5 -7.10 -3.67 -11.62
CA TYR A 5 -5.80 -4.01 -12.19
C TYR A 5 -4.69 -3.22 -11.49
N ASN A 6 -3.49 -3.79 -11.51
CA ASN A 6 -2.32 -3.18 -10.89
C ASN A 6 -1.91 -1.90 -11.63
N GLY A 7 -1.80 -0.78 -10.91
CA GLY A 7 -1.45 0.53 -11.46
C GLY A 7 -2.64 1.41 -11.86
N MET A 8 -3.88 0.99 -11.60
CA MET A 8 -5.08 1.82 -11.81
C MET A 8 -5.09 3.05 -10.89
N ALA A 9 -5.89 4.08 -11.20
CA ALA A 9 -5.97 5.25 -10.34
C ALA A 9 -6.63 4.88 -8.99
N ALA A 10 -6.03 5.31 -7.88
CA ALA A 10 -6.52 4.97 -6.55
C ALA A 10 -7.94 5.51 -6.26
N THR A 11 -8.37 6.56 -6.96
CA THR A 11 -9.74 7.11 -6.91
C THR A 11 -10.79 6.23 -7.57
N GLU A 12 -10.38 5.31 -8.44
CA GLU A 12 -11.28 4.34 -9.08
C GLU A 12 -11.61 3.16 -8.15
N LEU A 13 -10.80 2.92 -7.12
CA LEU A 13 -11.06 1.96 -6.05
C LEU A 13 -12.11 2.53 -5.06
N ARG A 14 -13.37 2.54 -5.49
CA ARG A 14 -14.47 3.10 -4.69
C ARG A 14 -14.87 2.17 -3.54
N GLY A 15 -15.19 2.76 -2.39
CA GLY A 15 -15.72 2.04 -1.23
C GLY A 15 -14.67 1.29 -0.39
N VAL A 16 -13.38 1.52 -0.66
CA VAL A 16 -12.28 0.95 0.13
C VAL A 16 -11.84 1.91 1.22
N VAL A 17 -11.35 1.37 2.33
CA VAL A 17 -10.82 2.16 3.45
C VAL A 17 -9.30 2.13 3.39
N TRP A 18 -8.70 3.30 3.13
CA TRP A 18 -7.26 3.48 3.14
C TRP A 18 -6.74 3.65 4.58
N GLN A 19 -5.72 2.89 4.93
CA GLN A 19 -5.09 2.89 6.23
C GLN A 19 -3.60 3.20 6.11
N LYS A 20 -3.14 4.21 6.84
CA LYS A 20 -1.71 4.50 7.07
C LYS A 20 -1.19 3.81 8.32
N SER A 21 0.12 3.59 8.40
CA SER A 21 0.78 3.16 9.64
C SER A 21 0.60 4.20 10.76
N SER A 22 0.44 3.77 12.01
CA SER A 22 0.43 4.68 13.17
C SER A 22 1.76 5.42 13.38
N HIS A 23 2.86 4.88 12.84
CA HIS A 23 4.19 5.50 12.91
C HIS A 23 4.38 6.60 11.85
N SER A 24 3.38 6.79 10.99
CA SER A 24 3.37 7.84 9.98
C SER A 24 3.18 9.22 10.59
N ASN A 25 4.12 10.13 10.33
CA ASN A 25 3.98 11.53 10.75
C ASN A 25 2.90 12.28 9.94
N SER A 26 2.55 13.48 10.40
CA SER A 26 1.58 14.37 9.75
C SER A 26 2.11 14.99 8.45
N GLN A 27 3.40 14.84 8.12
CA GLN A 27 4.05 15.45 6.95
C GLN A 27 3.92 14.64 5.66
N GLY A 28 3.10 13.57 5.67
CA GLY A 28 2.59 12.96 4.44
C GLY A 28 3.56 12.06 3.69
N SER A 29 4.67 11.58 4.26
CA SER A 29 5.57 10.64 3.57
C SER A 29 5.17 9.18 3.77
N CYS A 30 3.89 8.84 3.61
CA CYS A 30 3.35 7.59 4.14
C CYS A 30 2.79 6.70 3.03
N VAL A 31 3.00 5.39 3.19
CA VAL A 31 2.34 4.38 2.38
C VAL A 31 0.99 4.07 3.04
N GLU A 32 -0.06 4.00 2.22
CA GLU A 32 -1.40 3.59 2.64
C GLU A 32 -1.78 2.26 2.00
N PHE A 33 -2.56 1.47 2.72
CA PHE A 33 -3.04 0.16 2.31
C PHE A 33 -4.55 0.10 2.39
N ALA A 34 -5.20 -0.64 1.50
CA ALA A 34 -6.64 -0.90 1.54
C ALA A 34 -6.94 -2.34 1.14
N LYS A 35 -7.82 -3.01 1.89
CA LYS A 35 -8.37 -4.31 1.48
C LYS A 35 -9.41 -4.11 0.40
N LEU A 36 -9.32 -4.87 -0.68
CA LEU A 36 -10.26 -4.85 -1.78
C LEU A 36 -11.35 -5.91 -1.58
N PRO A 37 -12.56 -5.71 -2.16
CA PRO A 37 -13.63 -6.71 -2.09
C PRO A 37 -13.24 -8.10 -2.62
N GLY A 38 -12.28 -8.17 -3.56
CA GLY A 38 -11.75 -9.41 -4.13
C GLY A 38 -10.73 -10.14 -3.25
N GLY A 39 -10.36 -9.59 -2.09
CA GLY A 39 -9.37 -10.17 -1.18
C GLY A 39 -7.95 -9.61 -1.36
N ASP A 40 -7.65 -9.06 -2.53
CA ASP A 40 -6.38 -8.36 -2.80
C ASP A 40 -6.21 -7.10 -1.94
N VAL A 41 -4.99 -6.58 -1.93
CA VAL A 41 -4.61 -5.39 -1.17
C VAL A 41 -4.07 -4.34 -2.12
N ALA A 42 -4.65 -3.14 -2.06
CA ALA A 42 -4.13 -1.99 -2.75
C ALA A 42 -3.13 -1.23 -1.86
N MET A 43 -2.07 -0.69 -2.46
CA MET A 43 -1.06 0.15 -1.85
C MET A 43 -0.95 1.46 -2.64
N ARG A 44 -0.89 2.61 -1.96
CA ARG A 44 -0.66 3.92 -2.60
C ARG A 44 0.23 4.84 -1.78
N ASN A 45 0.74 5.89 -2.43
CA ASN A 45 1.46 6.98 -1.78
C ASN A 45 0.48 8.03 -1.27
N SER A 46 0.51 8.34 0.03
CA SER A 46 -0.41 9.32 0.63
C SER A 46 -0.23 10.75 0.12
N ARG A 47 0.91 11.12 -0.48
CA ARG A 47 1.09 12.42 -1.15
C ARG A 47 0.40 12.52 -2.51
N HIS A 48 0.08 11.37 -3.10
CA HIS A 48 -0.57 11.27 -4.39
C HIS A 48 -1.80 10.38 -4.24
N PRO A 49 -2.82 10.79 -3.45
CA PRO A 49 -3.99 9.95 -3.16
C PRO A 49 -4.82 9.63 -4.42
N ASP A 50 -4.67 10.44 -5.48
CA ASP A 50 -5.30 10.24 -6.80
C ASP A 50 -4.37 9.54 -7.80
N GLY A 51 -3.12 9.26 -7.41
CA GLY A 51 -2.13 8.58 -8.21
C GLY A 51 -2.41 7.08 -8.37
N PRO A 52 -1.49 6.33 -9.01
CA PRO A 52 -1.66 4.91 -9.19
C PRO A 52 -1.66 4.15 -7.86
N ALA A 53 -2.53 3.15 -7.76
CA ALA A 53 -2.51 2.14 -6.70
C ALA A 53 -1.86 0.86 -7.23
N LEU A 54 -0.92 0.31 -6.47
CA LEU A 54 -0.40 -1.03 -6.72
C LEU A 54 -1.34 -2.05 -6.08
N VAL A 55 -1.65 -3.14 -6.78
CA VAL A 55 -2.55 -4.20 -6.30
C VAL A 55 -1.76 -5.48 -6.15
N TYR A 56 -1.78 -6.03 -4.93
CA TYR A 56 -1.06 -7.23 -4.55
C TYR A 56 -2.01 -8.30 -4.01
N THR A 57 -1.64 -9.55 -4.26
CA THR A 57 -2.32 -10.70 -3.67
C THR A 57 -2.07 -10.76 -2.15
N PRO A 58 -2.92 -11.47 -1.39
CA PRO A 58 -2.69 -11.71 0.03
C PRO A 58 -1.33 -12.35 0.33
N ALA A 59 -0.86 -13.27 -0.53
CA ALA A 59 0.41 -13.97 -0.35
C ALA A 59 1.63 -13.04 -0.52
N GLU A 60 1.58 -12.11 -1.47
CA GLU A 60 2.63 -11.10 -1.65
C GLU A 60 2.70 -10.14 -0.45
N ILE A 61 1.54 -9.74 0.08
CA ILE A 61 1.49 -8.91 1.30
C ILE A 61 2.01 -9.68 2.51
N GLU A 62 1.65 -10.96 2.67
CA GLU A 62 2.17 -11.79 3.75
C GLU A 62 3.70 -11.89 3.68
N ALA A 63 4.25 -12.17 2.50
CA ALA A 63 5.70 -12.21 2.28
C ALA A 63 6.37 -10.86 2.59
N LEU A 64 5.78 -9.74 2.12
CA LEU A 64 6.27 -8.40 2.42
C LEU A 64 6.31 -8.13 3.93
N LEU A 65 5.23 -8.48 4.65
CA LEU A 65 5.14 -8.28 6.10
C LEU A 65 6.15 -9.14 6.86
N LEU A 66 6.39 -10.37 6.43
CA LEU A 66 7.40 -11.25 7.03
C LEU A 66 8.81 -10.67 6.81
N GLY A 67 9.17 -10.31 5.58
CA GLY A 67 10.48 -9.70 5.29
C GLY A 67 10.70 -8.37 6.04
N ALA A 68 9.67 -7.52 6.09
CA ALA A 68 9.72 -6.27 6.85
C ALA A 68 9.90 -6.49 8.36
N LYS A 69 9.22 -7.48 8.95
CA LYS A 69 9.40 -7.84 10.38
C LYS A 69 10.76 -8.45 10.67
N SER A 70 11.35 -9.15 9.70
CA SER A 70 12.71 -9.69 9.79
C SER A 70 13.80 -8.63 9.60
N GLY A 71 13.44 -7.38 9.28
CA GLY A 71 14.37 -6.28 9.05
C GLY A 71 15.11 -6.36 7.71
N GLU A 72 14.63 -7.18 6.76
CA GLU A 72 15.32 -7.39 5.47
C GLU A 72 15.49 -6.09 4.67
N PHE A 73 14.60 -5.12 4.90
CA PHE A 73 14.55 -3.84 4.19
C PHE A 73 15.11 -2.66 5.00
N ASP A 74 15.62 -2.86 6.22
CA ASP A 74 16.06 -1.77 7.10
C ASP A 74 17.21 -0.94 6.50
N HIS A 75 18.03 -1.59 5.66
CA HIS A 75 19.12 -0.95 4.90
C HIS A 75 18.62 0.14 3.93
N LEU A 76 17.33 0.16 3.57
CA LEU A 76 16.74 1.22 2.75
C LEU A 76 16.42 2.49 3.56
N ALA A 77 16.30 2.38 4.89
CA ALA A 77 16.00 3.49 5.79
C ALA A 77 17.23 4.01 6.53
N ALA A 78 18.21 3.13 6.79
CA ALA A 78 19.51 3.52 7.31
C ALA A 78 20.32 4.15 6.17
N GLY A 79 20.39 5.49 6.13
CA GLY A 79 21.22 6.20 5.16
C GLY A 79 22.65 5.67 5.18
N GLY A 80 23.15 5.24 4.01
CA GLY A 80 24.58 5.05 3.75
C GLY A 80 25.30 6.39 3.63
#